data_AF-A0A420EAM8-F1
#
_entry.id   AF-A0A420EAM8-F1
#
_cell.length_a   1.000
_cell.length_b   1.000
_cell.length_c   1.000
_cell.angle_alpha   90.00
_cell.angle_beta   90.00
_cell.angle_gamma   90.00
#
_symmetry.space_group_name_H-M   'P 1'
#
loop_
_entity.id
_entity.type
_entity.pdbx_description
1 polymer ?
#
loop_
_entity_poly.entity_id
_entity_poly.type
_entity_poly.pdbx_seq_one_letter_code
_entity_poly.pdbx_strand_id
1 'polypeptide(L)'
;MTKETLLEFSQTVMALTLQILGWVISNTLITIGTVSFFFFSVGNFTIAGTMHQLLNLSGRYVAADISRQLQFNDLLGCSILIVFLATAFLRRSVLIRIFDETGRKYV
;
A
#
# COMPACT_ATOMS: atom_id res chain seq x y z
N MET A 1 -15.96 -0.75 -36.60
CA MET A 1 -15.52 0.04 -35.43
C MET A 1 -15.15 1.43 -35.93
N THR A 2 -15.91 2.45 -35.58
CA THR A 2 -15.71 3.84 -36.05
C THR A 2 -14.64 4.53 -35.21
N LYS A 3 -14.00 5.59 -35.74
CA LYS A 3 -12.95 6.34 -35.00
C LYS A 3 -13.42 6.84 -33.64
N GLU A 4 -14.70 7.17 -33.52
CA GLU A 4 -15.36 7.61 -32.28
C GLU A 4 -15.31 6.52 -31.20
N THR A 5 -15.63 5.27 -31.54
CA THR A 5 -15.58 4.14 -30.59
C THR A 5 -14.17 3.87 -30.06
N LEU A 6 -13.13 4.11 -30.86
CA LEU A 6 -11.73 3.96 -30.44
C LEU A 6 -11.29 5.07 -29.47
N LEU A 7 -11.78 6.29 -29.69
CA LEU A 7 -11.52 7.44 -28.82
C LEU A 7 -12.17 7.25 -27.44
N GLU A 8 -13.42 6.82 -27.41
CA GLU A 8 -14.16 6.56 -26.17
C GLU A 8 -13.55 5.42 -25.36
N PHE A 9 -13.09 4.36 -26.04
CA PHE A 9 -12.36 3.27 -25.42
C PHE A 9 -11.07 3.76 -24.76
N SER A 10 -10.24 4.51 -25.50
CA SER A 10 -8.99 5.07 -24.99
C SER A 10 -9.21 5.98 -23.77
N GLN A 11 -10.19 6.89 -23.83
CA GLN A 11 -10.52 7.79 -22.72
C GLN A 11 -10.91 7.03 -21.45
N THR A 12 -11.67 5.95 -21.60
CA THR A 12 -12.13 5.18 -20.46
C THR A 12 -11.03 4.30 -19.88
N VAL A 13 -10.16 3.72 -20.71
CA VAL A 13 -8.96 3.00 -20.22
C VAL A 13 -8.04 3.95 -19.46
N MET A 14 -7.82 5.17 -19.95
CA MET A 14 -7.03 6.19 -19.25
C MET A 14 -7.66 6.57 -17.90
N ALA A 15 -8.97 6.84 -17.89
CA ALA A 15 -9.69 7.19 -16.66
C ALA A 15 -9.68 6.04 -15.64
N LEU A 16 -9.87 4.80 -16.08
CA LEU A 16 -9.81 3.60 -15.23
C LEU A 16 -8.40 3.42 -14.64
N THR A 17 -7.37 3.55 -15.48
CA THR A 17 -5.97 3.43 -15.04
C THR A 17 -5.63 4.46 -13.97
N LEU A 18 -6.04 5.72 -14.16
CA LEU A 18 -5.79 6.79 -13.19
C LEU A 18 -6.52 6.54 -11.85
N GLN A 19 -7.75 6.03 -11.89
CA GLN A 19 -8.51 5.70 -10.68
C GLN A 19 -7.89 4.53 -9.91
N ILE A 20 -7.48 3.47 -10.62
CA ILE A 20 -6.77 2.34 -10.02
C ILE A 20 -5.45 2.79 -9.41
N LEU A 21 -4.66 3.60 -10.13
CA LEU A 21 -3.41 4.16 -9.62
C LEU A 21 -3.65 5.01 -8.37
N GLY A 22 -4.66 5.90 -8.38
CA GLY A 22 -5.03 6.70 -7.23
C GLY A 22 -5.43 5.85 -6.03
N TRP A 23 -6.15 4.75 -6.26
CA TRP A 23 -6.50 3.79 -5.21
C TRP A 23 -5.26 3.07 -4.67
N VAL A 24 -4.36 2.58 -5.53
CA VAL A 24 -3.12 1.89 -5.14
C VAL A 24 -2.22 2.82 -4.33
N ILE A 25 -1.97 4.03 -4.83
CA ILE A 25 -1.13 5.03 -4.14
C ILE A 25 -1.71 5.34 -2.77
N SER A 26 -3.01 5.62 -2.69
CA SER A 26 -3.67 5.90 -1.41
C SER A 26 -3.57 4.71 -0.44
N ASN A 27 -3.75 3.48 -0.93
CA ASN A 27 -3.64 2.27 -0.12
C ASN A 27 -2.21 2.07 0.40
N THR A 28 -1.21 2.33 -0.43
CA THR A 28 0.21 2.31 -0.04
C THR A 28 0.51 3.36 1.01
N LEU A 29 0.04 4.60 0.86
CA LEU A 29 0.22 5.65 1.88
C LEU A 29 -0.43 5.28 3.21
N ILE A 30 -1.64 4.71 3.19
CA ILE A 30 -2.31 4.23 4.40
C ILE A 30 -1.48 3.13 5.05
N THR A 31 -0.99 2.16 4.27
CA THR A 31 -0.14 1.07 4.76
C THR A 31 1.12 1.60 5.44
N ILE A 32 1.85 2.50 4.77
CA ILE A 32 3.05 3.14 5.32
C ILE A 32 2.71 3.92 6.59
N GLY A 33 1.61 4.68 6.58
CA GLY A 33 1.14 5.42 7.74
C GLY A 33 0.78 4.52 8.93
N THR A 34 0.07 3.42 8.70
CA THR A 34 -0.30 2.44 9.73
C THR A 34 0.94 1.77 10.33
N VAL A 35 1.88 1.31 9.50
CA VAL A 35 3.13 0.70 9.96
C VAL A 35 3.96 1.73 10.74
N SER A 36 4.10 2.96 10.22
CA SER A 36 4.82 4.04 10.91
C SER A 36 4.17 4.40 12.25
N PHE A 37 2.83 4.45 12.29
CA PHE A 37 2.08 4.71 13.51
C PHE A 37 2.27 3.60 14.56
N PHE A 38 2.35 2.34 14.13
CA PHE A 38 2.70 1.23 15.03
C PHE A 38 4.08 1.43 15.65
N PHE A 39 5.11 1.75 14.86
CA PHE A 39 6.44 2.06 15.39
C PHE A 39 6.44 3.28 16.32
N PHE A 40 5.66 4.30 15.99
CA PHE A 40 5.47 5.47 16.84
C PHE A 40 4.82 5.12 18.19
N SER A 41 3.85 4.20 18.19
CA SER A 41 3.24 3.67 19.40
C SER A 41 4.25 2.88 20.25
N VAL A 42 5.09 2.04 19.63
CA VAL A 42 6.20 1.35 20.31
C VAL A 42 7.22 2.34 20.91
N GLY A 43 7.40 3.50 20.26
CA GLY A 43 8.18 4.64 20.75
C GLY A 43 7.49 5.47 21.84
N ASN A 44 6.45 4.95 22.49
CA ASN A 44 5.64 5.64 23.50
C ASN A 44 5.01 6.95 22.99
N PHE A 45 4.63 6.99 21.71
CA PHE A 45 4.10 8.18 21.04
C PHE A 45 5.04 9.39 21.08
N THR A 46 6.36 9.14 21.09
CA THR A 46 7.38 10.20 21.03
C THR A 46 8.36 9.95 19.90
N ILE A 47 8.85 11.02 19.28
CA ILE A 47 9.88 10.93 18.24
C ILE A 47 11.17 10.36 18.83
N ALA A 48 11.58 10.85 20.01
CA ALA A 48 12.79 10.37 20.70
C ALA A 48 12.71 8.87 21.02
N GLY A 49 11.59 8.40 21.56
CA GLY A 49 11.38 6.97 21.83
C GLY A 49 11.37 6.14 20.54
N THR A 50 10.73 6.62 19.48
CA THR A 50 10.73 5.94 18.18
C THR A 50 12.14 5.79 17.61
N MET A 51 12.93 6.87 17.64
CA MET A 51 14.33 6.85 17.18
C MET A 51 15.21 5.94 18.02
N HIS A 52 14.99 5.87 19.34
CA HIS A 52 15.70 4.95 20.23
C HIS A 52 15.40 3.48 19.88
N GLN A 53 14.13 3.15 19.61
CA GLN A 53 13.75 1.79 19.19
C GLN A 53 14.31 1.46 17.80
N LEU A 54 14.31 2.42 16.88
CA LEU A 54 14.91 2.25 15.55
C LEU A 54 16.43 2.01 15.63
N LEU A 55 17.13 2.73 16.51
CA LEU A 55 18.57 2.54 16.76
C LEU A 55 18.86 1.14 17.32
N ASN A 56 18.04 0.67 18.27
CA ASN A 56 18.17 -0.68 18.81
C ASN A 56 17.92 -1.74 17.73
N LEU A 57 16.89 -1.55 16.90
CA LEU A 57 16.57 -2.47 15.82
C LEU A 57 17.68 -2.53 14.78
N SER A 58 18.18 -1.38 14.32
CA SER A 58 19.25 -1.31 13.31
C SER A 58 20.55 -1.91 13.83
N GLY A 59 20.92 -1.63 15.09
CA GLY A 59 22.08 -2.23 15.73
C GLY A 59 22.00 -3.76 15.78
N ARG A 60 20.83 -4.31 16.16
CA ARG A 60 20.62 -5.77 16.20
C ARG A 60 20.57 -6.39 14.80
N TYR A 61 20.03 -5.69 13.81
CA TYR A 61 19.99 -6.17 12.42
C TYR A 61 21.39 -6.25 11.82
N VAL A 62 22.21 -5.20 11.97
CA VAL A 62 23.58 -5.17 11.44
C VAL A 62 24.49 -6.19 12.14
N ALA A 63 24.30 -6.41 13.43
CA ALA A 63 25.07 -7.40 14.18
C ALA A 63 24.65 -8.86 13.91
N ALA A 64 23.51 -9.08 13.26
CA ALA A 64 23.01 -10.42 12.95
C ALA A 64 23.71 -11.02 11.73
N ASP A 65 23.81 -12.36 11.70
CA ASP A 65 24.29 -13.09 10.53
C ASP A 65 23.32 -12.98 9.33
N ILE A 66 23.82 -13.30 8.13
CA ILE A 66 23.08 -13.17 6.87
C ILE A 66 21.77 -13.97 6.89
N SER A 67 21.75 -15.16 7.50
CA SER A 67 20.53 -15.98 7.54
C SER A 67 19.43 -15.29 8.34
N ARG A 68 19.77 -14.68 9.48
CA ARG A 68 18.83 -13.92 10.30
C ARG A 68 18.37 -12.62 9.65
N GLN A 69 19.24 -11.94 8.92
CA GLN A 69 18.85 -10.74 8.16
C GLN A 69 17.82 -11.06 7.07
N LEU A 70 18.02 -12.15 6.32
CA LEU A 70 17.05 -12.60 5.31
C LEU A 70 15.70 -12.94 5.93
N GLN A 71 15.70 -13.73 7.02
CA GLN A 71 14.47 -14.04 7.75
C GLN A 71 13.75 -12.78 8.26
N PHE A 72 14.49 -11.80 8.77
CA PHE A 72 13.91 -10.52 9.18
C PHE A 72 13.28 -9.78 8.00
N ASN A 73 13.95 -9.72 6.85
CA ASN A 73 13.43 -9.06 5.65
C ASN A 73 12.14 -9.72 5.14
N ASP A 74 12.09 -11.05 5.15
CA ASP A 74 10.89 -11.80 4.78
C ASP A 74 9.73 -11.49 5.74
N LEU A 75 9.98 -11.54 7.06
CA LEU A 75 8.97 -11.23 8.08
C LEU A 75 8.47 -9.79 7.97
N LEU A 76 9.37 -8.83 7.74
CA LEU A 76 9.02 -7.43 7.55
C LEU A 76 8.17 -7.24 6.28
N GLY A 77 8.59 -7.86 5.17
CA GLY A 77 7.85 -7.85 3.90
C GLY A 77 6.45 -8.45 4.03
N CYS A 78 6.34 -9.63 4.65
CA CYS A 78 5.05 -10.28 4.92
C CYS A 78 4.15 -9.41 5.82
N SER A 79 4.71 -8.77 6.84
CA SER A 79 3.95 -7.89 7.73
C SER A 79 3.38 -6.68 6.99
N ILE A 80 4.19 -6.03 6.14
CA ILE A 80 3.74 -4.90 5.30
C ILE A 80 2.67 -5.38 4.31
N LEU A 81 2.86 -6.55 3.68
CA LEU A 81 1.90 -7.11 2.74
C LEU A 81 0.56 -7.41 3.42
N ILE A 82 0.56 -7.97 4.64
CA ILE A 82 -0.66 -8.21 5.41
C ILE A 82 -1.41 -6.91 5.68
N VAL A 83 -0.72 -5.85 6.10
CA VAL A 83 -1.36 -4.54 6.33
C VAL A 83 -1.88 -3.95 5.02
N PHE A 84 -1.14 -4.07 3.92
CA PHE A 84 -1.59 -3.65 2.59
C PHE A 84 -2.87 -4.37 2.16
N LEU A 85 -2.93 -5.69 2.32
CA LEU A 85 -4.10 -6.50 1.97
C LEU A 85 -5.28 -6.21 2.89
N ALA A 86 -5.05 -6.02 4.19
CA ALA A 86 -6.09 -5.65 5.13
C ALA A 86 -6.71 -4.29 4.79
N THR A 87 -5.88 -3.28 4.54
CA THR A 87 -6.33 -1.93 4.13
C THR A 87 -7.02 -1.95 2.77
N ALA A 88 -6.50 -2.72 1.82
CA ALA A 88 -7.12 -2.94 0.50
C ALA A 88 -8.51 -3.58 0.64
N PHE A 89 -8.63 -4.61 1.48
CA PHE A 89 -9.89 -5.31 1.73
C PHE A 89 -10.93 -4.39 2.37
N LEU A 90 -10.53 -3.55 3.32
CA LEU A 90 -11.42 -2.53 3.91
C LEU A 90 -11.86 -1.49 2.88
N ARG A 91 -10.99 -1.14 1.92
CA ARG A 91 -11.25 -0.18 0.84
C ARG A 91 -11.83 -0.80 -0.44
N ARG A 92 -12.22 -2.08 -0.41
CA ARG A 92 -12.71 -2.80 -1.60
C ARG A 92 -13.95 -2.16 -2.24
N SER A 93 -14.79 -1.51 -1.44
CA SER A 93 -16.00 -0.82 -1.93
C SER A 93 -15.67 0.27 -2.95
N VAL A 94 -14.53 0.95 -2.80
CA VAL A 94 -14.06 1.97 -3.75
C VAL A 94 -13.71 1.33 -5.09
N LEU A 95 -13.04 0.17 -5.09
CA LEU A 95 -12.72 -0.56 -6.31
C LEU A 95 -13.99 -1.03 -7.03
N ILE A 96 -14.92 -1.63 -6.28
CA ILE A 96 -16.21 -2.09 -6.84
C ILE A 96 -16.92 -0.91 -7.54
N ARG A 97 -16.98 0.24 -6.89
CA ARG A 97 -17.59 1.45 -7.48
C ARG A 97 -16.89 1.91 -8.77
N ILE A 98 -15.55 1.90 -8.82
CA ILE A 98 -14.79 2.27 -10.03
C ILE A 98 -15.16 1.35 -11.20
N PHE A 99 -15.24 0.05 -10.95
CA PHE A 99 -15.61 -0.93 -11.98
C PHE A 99 -17.08 -0.82 -12.39
N ASP A 100 -18.00 -0.60 -11.45
CA ASP A 100 -19.42 -0.40 -11.73
C ASP A 100 -19.66 0.86 -12.58
N GLU A 101 -19.01 1.97 -12.25
CA GLU A 101 -19.08 3.23 -13.00
C GLU A 101 -18.53 3.06 -14.42
N THR A 102 -17.47 2.28 -14.58
CA THR A 102 -16.89 1.97 -15.89
C THR A 102 -17.82 1.06 -16.71
N GLY A 103 -18.41 0.04 -16.09
CA GLY A 103 -19.31 -0.91 -16.75
C GLY A 103 -20.60 -0.25 -17.27
N ARG A 104 -21.19 0.68 -16.50
CA ARG A 104 -22.37 1.45 -16.93
C ARG A 104 -22.15 2.33 -18.16
N LYS A 105 -20.90 2.63 -18.53
CA LYS A 105 -20.58 3.48 -19.68
C LYS A 105 -20.64 2.71 -21.01
N TYR A 106 -20.70 1.37 -20.97
CA TYR A 106 -20.63 0.48 -22.14
C TYR A 106 -21.81 -0.49 -22.29
N VAL A 107 -22.77 -0.44 -21.36
CA VAL A 107 -24.08 -1.10 -21.46
C VAL A 107 -25.09 -0.05 -21.90
#